data_AF-A0A8C5ER60-F1
#
_entry.id   AF-A0A8C5ER60-F1
#
_cell.length_a   1.000
_cell.length_b   1.000
_cell.length_c   1.000
_cell.angle_alpha   90.00
_cell.angle_beta   90.00
_cell.angle_gamma   90.00
#
_symmetry.space_group_name_H-M   'P 1'
#
loop_
_entity.id
_entity.type
_entity.pdbx_description
1 polymer ?
#
loop_
_entity_poly.entity_id
_entity_poly.type
_entity_poly.pdbx_seq_one_letter_code
_entity_poly.pdbx_strand_id
1 'polypeptide(L)'
;MQQLSSRLGLSLKGLVETCRHNQAEDNAIKMDIKDLRIPCSHTESAVEEPGNTQHSAPGRKVKRPLRKTKLKGKSFNSHPIKDGKVEAEQPRGAGLLYYFGGTNGAEIVSHYCESRGWKRIYNKQREDFKLKWCETKSAANYGNFREGQQLMFQIPNNKVLTTKIGLLSSLREYERVCSKVNHGQRHRRLNMEEFIPTTFRLDEKKEREAFFSQQQGVSNNESHMWICKPTGLNQGRGIFLLKSQEDVAALKMKLQRMDGCQGNGREHHRQSQAHIVQRYIQKPLLLKGKKFDVRSYLLIACTAPYMVFFGHGYVRLTCDPYDPSSNNLSAHLTNQYMQKKNPLYSQMKEDTVWSMESFNAYVNHSFQITRGLPRDWVLGPFTRRMQQIMTQCFFAVKSKLINRLGFFDLIGCDFMIDEDFKVWLLEMNCNPALHTNCEVLKDVIPSTVGETLDLTLEIFNKSRLRQEIFPLASLKEFVLLYNGVSPPDASVRYRKSNTNTKLLLKHPPKAAKTGRRRCKSAMERSTGVESLEVSANSEGSIM
;
A
#
# COMPACT_ATOMS: atom_id res chain seq x y z
N MET A 1 -26.87 -6.17 43.16
CA MET A 1 -27.58 -7.38 43.63
C MET A 1 -29.10 -7.19 43.74
N GLN A 2 -29.62 -6.06 44.23
CA GLN A 2 -31.09 -5.82 44.25
C GLN A 2 -31.74 -5.46 42.90
N GLN A 3 -30.98 -5.03 41.88
CA GLN A 3 -31.52 -4.77 40.53
C GLN A 3 -31.51 -5.98 39.57
N LEU A 4 -30.97 -7.13 39.98
CA LEU A 4 -30.97 -8.36 39.17
C LEU A 4 -32.16 -9.29 39.46
N SER A 5 -32.91 -9.03 40.53
CA SER A 5 -34.04 -9.88 40.94
C SER A 5 -35.33 -9.64 40.14
N SER A 6 -35.51 -8.50 39.48
CA SER A 6 -36.79 -8.17 38.82
C SER A 6 -36.89 -8.60 37.35
N ARG A 7 -35.83 -9.17 36.76
CA ARG A 7 -35.82 -9.56 35.33
C ARG A 7 -35.84 -11.06 35.04
N LEU A 8 -35.77 -11.93 36.05
CA LEU A 8 -35.68 -13.38 35.83
C LEU A 8 -36.74 -14.23 36.52
N GLY A 9 -37.67 -13.65 37.28
CA GLY A 9 -38.82 -14.40 37.83
C GLY A 9 -38.47 -15.61 38.72
N LEU A 10 -37.26 -15.65 39.29
CA LEU A 10 -36.78 -16.75 40.14
C LEU A 10 -36.58 -16.25 41.57
N SER A 11 -37.06 -17.02 42.55
CA SER A 11 -36.92 -16.66 43.97
C SER A 11 -35.45 -16.73 44.42
N LEU A 12 -35.10 -15.93 45.43
CA LEU A 12 -33.75 -15.88 46.02
C LEU A 12 -33.19 -17.24 46.45
N LYS A 13 -34.06 -18.24 46.70
CA LYS A 13 -33.64 -19.60 47.03
C LYS A 13 -33.06 -20.36 45.82
N GLY A 14 -33.57 -20.11 44.62
CA GLY A 14 -33.08 -20.76 43.39
C GLY A 14 -31.67 -20.31 42.99
N LEU A 15 -31.33 -19.03 43.18
CA LEU A 15 -30.00 -18.50 42.87
C LEU A 15 -28.90 -19.04 43.80
N VAL A 16 -29.24 -19.41 45.03
CA VAL A 16 -28.28 -19.96 46.01
C VAL A 16 -28.02 -21.45 45.75
N GLU A 17 -28.99 -22.20 45.25
CA GLU A 17 -28.81 -23.61 44.87
C GLU A 17 -28.01 -23.78 43.57
N THR A 18 -28.18 -22.91 42.58
CA THR A 18 -27.38 -22.97 41.34
C THR A 18 -25.90 -22.62 41.58
N CYS A 19 -25.61 -21.71 42.50
CA CYS A 19 -24.23 -21.41 42.90
C CYS A 19 -23.58 -22.55 43.71
N ARG A 20 -24.34 -23.31 44.50
CA ARG A 20 -23.81 -24.49 45.22
C ARG A 20 -23.53 -25.69 44.31
N HIS A 21 -24.28 -25.84 43.21
CA HIS A 21 -24.02 -26.93 42.25
C HIS A 21 -22.77 -26.69 41.41
N ASN A 22 -22.53 -25.46 40.94
CA ASN A 22 -21.34 -25.14 40.14
C ASN A 22 -20.03 -25.17 40.96
N GLN A 23 -20.11 -24.98 42.28
CA GLN A 23 -18.93 -25.08 43.17
C GLN A 23 -18.61 -26.53 43.60
N ALA A 24 -19.52 -27.48 43.35
CA ALA A 24 -19.29 -28.91 43.54
C ALA A 24 -18.61 -29.56 42.32
N GLU A 25 -18.90 -29.09 41.09
CA GLU A 25 -18.23 -29.57 39.87
C GLU A 25 -16.76 -29.12 39.78
N ASP A 26 -16.44 -27.89 40.23
CA ASP A 26 -15.05 -27.39 40.26
C ASP A 26 -14.16 -28.09 41.31
N ASN A 27 -14.75 -28.72 42.32
CA ASN A 27 -14.02 -29.48 43.33
C ASN A 27 -13.83 -30.96 42.96
N ALA A 28 -14.59 -31.50 42.01
CA ALA A 28 -14.42 -32.86 41.50
C ALA A 28 -13.25 -32.99 40.49
N ILE A 29 -12.83 -31.88 39.85
CA ILE A 29 -11.72 -31.87 38.88
C ILE A 29 -10.34 -31.71 39.56
N LYS A 30 -10.30 -31.46 40.87
CA LYS A 30 -9.05 -31.32 41.65
C LYS A 30 -8.57 -32.59 42.38
N MET A 31 -9.20 -33.75 42.14
CA MET A 31 -8.88 -34.99 42.86
C MET A 31 -8.24 -36.12 42.03
N ASP A 32 -7.65 -35.83 40.87
CA ASP A 32 -6.98 -36.87 40.05
C ASP A 32 -5.61 -36.46 39.47
N ILE A 33 -4.76 -35.87 40.32
CA ILE A 33 -3.30 -35.82 40.07
C ILE A 33 -2.57 -36.10 41.39
N LYS A 34 -2.62 -37.36 41.83
CA LYS A 34 -1.71 -37.96 42.81
C LYS A 34 -1.37 -39.36 42.34
N ASP A 35 -0.28 -39.47 41.58
CA ASP A 35 0.72 -40.55 41.63
C ASP A 35 1.46 -40.62 40.29
N LEU A 36 2.69 -40.11 40.25
CA LEU A 36 3.87 -40.89 39.87
C LEU A 36 5.16 -40.09 40.09
N ARG A 37 6.07 -40.72 40.84
CA ARG A 37 7.28 -40.21 41.48
C ARG A 37 8.48 -40.08 40.51
N ILE A 38 9.20 -38.94 40.58
CA ILE A 38 10.62 -38.73 41.02
C ILE A 38 11.61 -39.93 40.80
N PRO A 39 12.88 -39.76 40.32
CA PRO A 39 13.87 -38.85 40.96
C PRO A 39 14.87 -38.03 40.13
N CYS A 40 15.25 -36.92 40.77
CA CYS A 40 16.45 -36.11 40.63
C CYS A 40 17.74 -36.85 41.03
N SER A 41 18.88 -36.35 40.55
CA SER A 41 20.08 -36.18 41.38
C SER A 41 20.89 -34.96 40.93
N HIS A 42 21.25 -34.14 41.94
CA HIS A 42 22.16 -32.99 41.96
C HIS A 42 23.56 -33.33 41.38
N THR A 43 24.44 -32.40 41.00
CA THR A 43 25.09 -31.34 41.79
C THR A 43 25.87 -30.33 40.92
N GLU A 44 26.13 -29.15 41.51
CA GLU A 44 27.13 -28.09 41.23
C GLU A 44 28.56 -28.67 40.96
N SER A 45 29.62 -28.02 40.46
CA SER A 45 30.12 -26.62 40.33
C SER A 45 31.39 -26.67 39.43
N ALA A 46 31.61 -25.68 38.55
CA ALA A 46 32.72 -24.70 38.56
C ALA A 46 34.19 -25.18 38.32
N VAL A 47 34.80 -24.62 37.26
CA VAL A 47 36.18 -24.05 37.15
C VAL A 47 37.36 -24.90 36.60
N GLU A 48 38.07 -24.23 35.67
CA GLU A 48 39.49 -24.31 35.23
C GLU A 48 39.98 -25.29 34.11
N GLU A 49 40.43 -24.66 33.02
CA GLU A 49 41.51 -25.07 32.10
C GLU A 49 42.89 -24.99 32.81
N PRO A 50 44.02 -25.60 32.35
CA PRO A 50 44.54 -25.44 30.97
C PRO A 50 45.42 -26.57 30.36
N GLY A 51 45.72 -26.42 29.06
CA GLY A 51 47.09 -26.56 28.53
C GLY A 51 47.50 -27.81 27.72
N ASN A 52 47.93 -27.57 26.46
CA ASN A 52 49.04 -28.19 25.69
C ASN A 52 49.17 -29.74 25.64
N THR A 53 49.43 -30.44 24.53
CA THR A 53 50.45 -30.22 23.49
C THR A 53 50.29 -31.29 22.37
N GLN A 54 50.97 -31.03 21.25
CA GLN A 54 51.18 -31.79 20.01
C GLN A 54 51.40 -33.32 20.11
N HIS A 55 50.97 -34.11 19.09
CA HIS A 55 51.88 -34.93 18.24
C HIS A 55 51.16 -35.82 17.18
N SER A 56 51.60 -35.65 15.93
CA SER A 56 51.86 -36.62 14.82
C SER A 56 51.01 -37.89 14.58
N ALA A 57 50.60 -38.04 13.30
CA ALA A 57 50.24 -39.27 12.56
C ALA A 57 51.40 -40.30 12.51
N PRO A 58 51.31 -41.56 11.96
CA PRO A 58 50.49 -42.01 10.80
C PRO A 58 50.00 -43.49 10.71
N GLY A 59 49.15 -43.77 9.71
CA GLY A 59 49.35 -44.93 8.78
C GLY A 59 48.43 -46.18 8.85
N ARG A 60 47.67 -46.41 7.74
CA ARG A 60 47.39 -47.68 6.99
C ARG A 60 46.84 -48.91 7.77
N LYS A 61 45.92 -49.79 7.32
CA LYS A 61 45.45 -50.32 6.02
C LYS A 61 44.30 -51.32 6.37
N VAL A 62 43.15 -51.39 5.65
CA VAL A 62 42.74 -52.50 4.75
C VAL A 62 41.55 -53.40 5.20
N LYS A 63 40.55 -53.47 4.29
CA LYS A 63 39.57 -54.54 3.92
C LYS A 63 38.27 -54.82 4.71
N ARG A 64 37.16 -54.67 3.93
CA ARG A 64 35.77 -55.21 4.00
C ARG A 64 35.76 -56.78 3.91
N PRO A 65 34.62 -57.55 3.82
CA PRO A 65 33.19 -57.23 3.58
C PRO A 65 32.12 -58.18 4.24
N LEU A 66 30.85 -58.04 3.79
CA LEU A 66 29.66 -58.95 3.89
C LEU A 66 28.72 -58.65 5.08
N ARG A 67 27.37 -58.68 4.99
CA ARG A 67 26.45 -59.32 4.03
C ARG A 67 25.06 -58.66 4.04
N LYS A 68 24.40 -58.82 2.90
CA LYS A 68 23.06 -58.43 2.40
C LYS A 68 21.82 -58.74 3.28
N THR A 69 20.85 -57.79 3.20
CA THR A 69 19.39 -57.89 2.92
C THR A 69 18.36 -58.49 3.90
N LYS A 70 17.31 -57.71 4.26
CA LYS A 70 15.89 -57.73 3.76
C LYS A 70 15.06 -56.65 4.53
N LEU A 71 14.46 -55.63 3.87
CA LEU A 71 13.05 -55.51 3.40
C LEU A 71 11.99 -55.61 4.53
N LYS A 72 10.94 -54.79 4.68
CA LYS A 72 10.43 -53.53 4.09
C LYS A 72 9.18 -53.15 4.94
N GLY A 73 8.93 -51.87 5.21
CA GLY A 73 7.66 -51.37 5.76
C GLY A 73 7.49 -49.89 5.38
N LYS A 74 6.42 -49.57 4.65
CA LYS A 74 6.26 -48.39 3.78
C LYS A 74 5.96 -47.09 4.57
N SER A 75 6.68 -46.01 4.25
CA SER A 75 6.26 -44.61 4.43
C SER A 75 6.20 -43.95 3.05
N PHE A 76 5.16 -43.15 2.80
CA PHE A 76 4.93 -42.45 1.54
C PHE A 76 5.95 -41.30 1.38
N ASN A 77 6.76 -41.40 0.33
CA ASN A 77 7.87 -40.50 0.03
C ASN A 77 7.40 -39.14 -0.51
N SER A 78 7.93 -38.08 0.09
CA SER A 78 8.28 -36.82 -0.58
C SER A 78 9.41 -37.06 -1.60
N HIS A 79 9.23 -36.66 -2.86
CA HIS A 79 10.29 -36.71 -3.86
C HIS A 79 11.10 -35.40 -3.92
N PRO A 80 12.45 -35.47 -3.88
CA PRO A 80 13.32 -34.35 -4.20
C PRO A 80 13.51 -34.30 -5.73
N ILE A 81 13.20 -33.16 -6.35
CA ILE A 81 13.41 -32.95 -7.78
C ILE A 81 14.90 -32.66 -8.02
N LYS A 82 15.55 -33.56 -8.78
CA LYS A 82 16.87 -33.36 -9.38
C LYS A 82 16.74 -32.54 -10.65
N ASP A 83 17.67 -31.60 -10.83
CA ASP A 83 17.88 -30.85 -12.06
C ASP A 83 18.15 -31.78 -13.26
N GLY A 84 17.17 -31.82 -14.17
CA GLY A 84 17.28 -32.35 -15.52
C GLY A 84 16.41 -31.48 -16.43
N LYS A 85 17.04 -30.64 -17.26
CA LYS A 85 16.37 -29.85 -18.29
C LYS A 85 15.74 -30.81 -19.31
N VAL A 86 14.45 -31.09 -19.14
CA VAL A 86 13.55 -31.28 -20.28
C VAL A 86 13.04 -29.88 -20.60
N GLU A 87 13.50 -29.28 -21.70
CA GLU A 87 12.84 -28.11 -22.25
C GLU A 87 11.42 -28.54 -22.65
N ALA A 88 10.44 -28.30 -21.78
CA ALA A 88 9.05 -28.46 -22.14
C ALA A 88 8.81 -27.63 -23.41
N GLU A 89 8.37 -28.29 -24.48
CA GLU A 89 8.06 -27.61 -25.75
C GLU A 89 7.14 -26.43 -25.45
N GLN A 90 7.64 -25.21 -25.69
CA GLN A 90 6.84 -24.03 -25.40
C GLN A 90 5.62 -24.01 -26.31
N PRO A 91 4.43 -23.68 -25.79
CA PRO A 91 3.23 -23.62 -26.59
C PRO A 91 3.42 -22.61 -27.74
N ARG A 92 3.26 -23.09 -28.98
CA ARG A 92 3.21 -22.29 -30.22
C ARG A 92 1.81 -22.44 -30.82
N GLY A 93 1.31 -21.40 -31.50
CA GLY A 93 0.04 -21.44 -32.24
C GLY A 93 -1.11 -20.61 -31.65
N ALA A 94 -2.29 -20.76 -32.25
CA ALA A 94 -3.51 -19.98 -31.94
C ALA A 94 -4.08 -20.35 -30.56
N GLY A 95 -3.73 -19.58 -29.53
CA GLY A 95 -4.28 -19.70 -28.18
C GLY A 95 -3.92 -18.49 -27.34
N LEU A 96 -4.68 -18.22 -26.28
CA LEU A 96 -4.36 -17.13 -25.36
C LEU A 96 -3.14 -17.51 -24.53
N LEU A 97 -2.06 -16.76 -24.72
CA LEU A 97 -0.79 -17.00 -24.03
C LEU A 97 -0.65 -16.02 -22.85
N TYR A 98 -0.05 -16.46 -21.74
CA TYR A 98 0.29 -15.55 -20.65
C TYR A 98 1.70 -15.79 -20.13
N TYR A 99 2.37 -14.71 -19.73
CA TYR A 99 3.62 -14.75 -18.98
C TYR A 99 3.37 -14.38 -17.53
N PHE A 100 3.97 -15.13 -16.61
CA PHE A 100 4.02 -14.80 -15.20
C PHE A 100 5.46 -14.72 -14.71
N GLY A 101 5.85 -13.61 -14.08
CA GLY A 101 7.17 -13.37 -13.52
C GLY A 101 7.17 -13.21 -12.00
N GLY A 102 8.06 -13.92 -11.32
CA GLY A 102 8.20 -13.91 -9.86
C GLY A 102 7.43 -15.05 -9.17
N THR A 103 7.25 -14.96 -7.86
CA THR A 103 6.55 -15.97 -7.03
C THR A 103 5.28 -15.46 -6.36
N ASN A 104 5.13 -14.14 -6.18
CA ASN A 104 4.01 -13.53 -5.46
C ASN A 104 2.69 -13.68 -6.23
N GLY A 105 1.77 -14.53 -5.75
CA GLY A 105 0.49 -14.80 -6.41
C GLY A 105 0.57 -15.68 -7.66
N ALA A 106 1.71 -16.38 -7.87
CA ALA A 106 1.92 -17.22 -9.04
C ALA A 106 0.85 -18.28 -9.21
N GLU A 107 0.53 -19.02 -8.14
CA GLU A 107 -0.49 -20.07 -8.16
C GLU A 107 -1.88 -19.50 -8.50
N ILE A 108 -2.23 -18.35 -7.92
CA ILE A 108 -3.55 -17.72 -8.12
C ILE A 108 -3.72 -17.28 -9.57
N VAL A 109 -2.75 -16.55 -10.12
CA VAL A 109 -2.82 -16.03 -11.50
C VAL A 109 -2.69 -17.16 -12.53
N SER A 110 -1.83 -18.15 -12.27
CA SER A 110 -1.72 -19.33 -13.14
C SER A 110 -3.02 -20.13 -13.17
N HIS A 111 -3.60 -20.43 -12.00
CA HIS A 111 -4.88 -21.13 -11.91
C HIS A 111 -6.01 -20.35 -12.62
N TYR A 112 -6.07 -19.02 -12.42
CA TYR A 112 -7.03 -18.16 -13.12
C TYR A 112 -6.93 -18.28 -14.65
N CYS A 113 -5.70 -18.24 -15.18
CA CYS A 113 -5.45 -18.29 -16.62
C CYS A 113 -5.73 -19.69 -17.20
N GLU A 114 -5.20 -20.72 -16.55
CA GLU A 114 -5.27 -22.12 -17.02
C GLU A 114 -6.69 -22.68 -16.96
N SER A 115 -7.47 -22.32 -15.95
CA SER A 115 -8.91 -22.67 -15.88
C SER A 115 -9.73 -22.07 -17.02
N ARG A 116 -9.21 -21.03 -17.71
CA ARG A 116 -9.82 -20.41 -18.90
C ARG A 116 -9.17 -20.88 -20.20
N GLY A 117 -8.34 -21.93 -20.16
CA GLY A 117 -7.67 -22.50 -21.32
C GLY A 117 -6.47 -21.71 -21.84
N TRP A 118 -5.95 -20.74 -21.07
CA TRP A 118 -4.75 -20.00 -21.47
C TRP A 118 -3.50 -20.85 -21.22
N LYS A 119 -2.49 -20.69 -22.07
CA LYS A 119 -1.23 -21.44 -21.95
C LYS A 119 -0.10 -20.55 -21.43
N ARG A 120 0.62 -21.04 -20.42
CA ARG A 120 1.76 -20.33 -19.84
C ARG A 120 2.96 -20.35 -20.78
N ILE A 121 3.61 -19.20 -20.94
CA ILE A 121 4.93 -19.07 -21.55
C ILE A 121 5.98 -18.71 -20.48
N TYR A 122 7.19 -19.23 -20.66
CA TYR A 122 8.31 -19.02 -19.72
C TYR A 122 9.38 -18.07 -20.26
N ASN A 123 9.47 -17.94 -21.59
CA ASN A 123 10.36 -16.99 -22.23
C ASN A 123 9.77 -15.56 -22.10
N LYS A 124 10.43 -14.71 -21.30
CA LYS A 124 10.00 -13.32 -21.03
C LYS A 124 10.11 -12.38 -22.22
N GLN A 125 10.88 -12.76 -23.24
CA GLN A 125 11.13 -11.99 -24.46
C GLN A 125 10.09 -12.24 -25.56
N ARG A 126 9.22 -13.26 -25.40
CA ARG A 126 8.11 -13.46 -26.33
C ARG A 126 7.14 -12.28 -26.29
N GLU A 127 6.58 -11.97 -27.44
CA GLU A 127 5.65 -10.84 -27.65
C GLU A 127 4.24 -11.29 -28.02
N ASP A 128 4.02 -12.58 -28.24
CA ASP A 128 2.72 -13.15 -28.61
C ASP A 128 1.83 -13.47 -27.40
N PHE A 129 2.14 -12.90 -26.24
CA PHE A 129 1.30 -13.02 -25.05
C PHE A 129 0.05 -12.13 -25.13
N LYS A 130 -1.03 -12.57 -24.50
CA LYS A 130 -2.18 -11.72 -24.21
C LYS A 130 -2.04 -11.02 -22.86
N LEU A 131 -1.51 -11.70 -21.85
CA LEU A 131 -1.29 -11.14 -20.51
C LEU A 131 0.17 -11.32 -20.08
N LYS A 132 0.77 -10.26 -19.56
CA LYS A 132 2.06 -10.31 -18.88
C LYS A 132 1.91 -9.80 -17.45
N TRP A 133 1.92 -10.74 -16.51
CA TRP A 133 1.89 -10.45 -15.07
C TRP A 133 3.30 -10.54 -14.50
N CYS A 134 3.97 -9.41 -14.32
CA CYS A 134 5.30 -9.40 -13.69
C CYS A 134 5.59 -8.08 -12.98
N GLU A 135 6.34 -8.18 -11.88
CA GLU A 135 6.92 -6.99 -11.26
C GLU A 135 8.02 -6.42 -12.18
N THR A 136 7.76 -5.24 -12.72
CA THR A 136 8.63 -4.58 -13.68
C THR A 136 9.62 -3.66 -12.97
N LYS A 137 10.86 -4.15 -12.86
CA LYS A 137 11.99 -3.40 -12.28
C LYS A 137 12.76 -2.55 -13.28
N SER A 138 12.52 -2.74 -14.58
CA SER A 138 13.24 -2.05 -15.65
C SER A 138 12.30 -1.58 -16.76
N ALA A 139 12.53 -0.36 -17.25
CA ALA A 139 11.78 0.21 -18.36
C ALA A 139 11.86 -0.62 -19.65
N ALA A 140 12.94 -1.41 -19.82
CA ALA A 140 13.13 -2.28 -20.99
C ALA A 140 12.01 -3.32 -21.16
N ASN A 141 11.32 -3.70 -20.07
CA ASN A 141 10.20 -4.65 -20.13
C ASN A 141 8.98 -4.08 -20.89
N TYR A 142 8.91 -2.76 -21.08
CA TYR A 142 7.85 -2.07 -21.81
C TYR A 142 8.17 -1.83 -23.28
N GLY A 143 9.42 -2.01 -23.72
CA GLY A 143 9.90 -1.58 -25.04
C GLY A 143 9.12 -2.18 -26.22
N ASN A 144 8.63 -3.41 -26.06
CA ASN A 144 7.94 -4.15 -27.12
C ASN A 144 6.43 -4.26 -26.88
N PHE A 145 5.87 -3.39 -26.04
CA PHE A 145 4.44 -3.41 -25.72
C PHE A 145 3.58 -2.95 -26.89
N ARG A 146 2.63 -3.81 -27.30
CA ARG A 146 1.67 -3.58 -28.38
C ARG A 146 0.30 -3.19 -27.80
N GLU A 147 0.03 -1.90 -27.83
CA GLU A 147 -1.22 -1.31 -27.36
C GLU A 147 -2.45 -1.88 -28.06
N GLY A 148 -3.52 -2.12 -27.29
CA GLY A 148 -4.76 -2.73 -27.79
C GLY A 148 -4.62 -4.22 -28.16
N GLN A 149 -3.44 -4.82 -28.09
CA GLN A 149 -3.22 -6.25 -28.32
C GLN A 149 -2.93 -6.98 -27.01
N GLN A 150 -2.09 -6.38 -26.16
CA GLN A 150 -1.56 -6.98 -24.95
C GLN A 150 -2.09 -6.32 -23.67
N LEU A 151 -2.17 -7.10 -22.60
CA LEU A 151 -2.36 -6.64 -21.22
C LEU A 151 -1.05 -6.78 -20.46
N MET A 152 -0.66 -5.73 -19.74
CA MET A 152 0.54 -5.74 -18.91
C MET A 152 0.28 -5.17 -17.53
N PHE A 153 0.61 -5.99 -16.52
CA PHE A 153 0.54 -5.65 -15.12
C PHE A 153 1.69 -4.71 -14.76
N GLN A 154 1.33 -3.68 -13.99
CA GLN A 154 2.12 -2.52 -13.59
C GLN A 154 2.24 -1.44 -14.65
N ILE A 155 1.73 -0.27 -14.31
CA ILE A 155 1.80 0.91 -15.17
C ILE A 155 3.23 1.46 -15.14
N PRO A 156 3.81 1.81 -16.30
CA PRO A 156 5.11 2.47 -16.33
C PRO A 156 5.11 3.73 -15.45
N ASN A 157 6.23 3.95 -14.76
CA ASN A 157 6.41 5.08 -13.85
C ASN A 157 5.48 5.08 -12.61
N ASN A 158 4.81 3.97 -12.27
CA ASN A 158 3.96 3.88 -11.06
C ASN A 158 4.70 4.20 -9.74
N LYS A 159 6.05 4.19 -9.73
CA LYS A 159 6.89 4.61 -8.59
C LYS A 159 6.58 6.02 -8.06
N VAL A 160 5.98 6.89 -8.88
CA VAL A 160 5.48 8.21 -8.45
C VAL A 160 4.31 8.12 -7.47
N LEU A 161 3.68 6.94 -7.37
CA LEU A 161 2.60 6.62 -6.45
C LEU A 161 3.04 5.59 -5.40
N THR A 162 3.88 4.63 -5.79
CA THR A 162 4.15 3.41 -5.00
C THR A 162 5.46 3.43 -4.22
N THR A 163 6.19 4.55 -4.24
CA THR A 163 7.37 4.75 -3.40
C THR A 163 7.11 5.87 -2.40
N LYS A 164 7.76 5.79 -1.22
CA LYS A 164 7.61 6.78 -0.14
C LYS A 164 7.89 8.21 -0.63
N ILE A 165 9.02 8.40 -1.31
CA ILE A 165 9.39 9.70 -1.89
C ILE A 165 8.51 10.07 -3.08
N GLY A 166 8.21 9.11 -3.97
CA GLY A 166 7.38 9.38 -5.15
C GLY A 166 5.99 9.89 -4.77
N LEU A 167 5.32 9.22 -3.83
CA LEU A 167 4.01 9.61 -3.32
C LEU A 167 4.05 10.99 -2.68
N LEU A 168 5.00 11.22 -1.76
CA LEU A 168 5.16 12.49 -1.05
C LEU A 168 5.41 13.65 -2.02
N SER A 169 6.35 13.49 -2.96
CA SER A 169 6.67 14.51 -3.96
C SER A 169 5.50 14.77 -4.90
N SER A 170 4.76 13.73 -5.32
CA SER A 170 3.60 13.90 -6.19
C SER A 170 2.45 14.62 -5.50
N LEU A 171 2.17 14.32 -4.24
CA LEU A 171 1.13 15.00 -3.47
C LEU A 171 1.47 16.47 -3.22
N ARG A 172 2.70 16.77 -2.78
CA ARG A 172 3.15 18.16 -2.59
C ARG A 172 3.12 18.98 -3.87
N GLU A 173 3.55 18.38 -4.98
CA GLU A 173 3.47 19.03 -6.28
C GLU A 173 2.02 19.30 -6.67
N TYR A 174 1.14 18.32 -6.49
CA TYR A 174 -0.29 18.46 -6.76
C TYR A 174 -0.91 19.58 -5.92
N GLU A 175 -0.64 19.60 -4.60
CA GLU A 175 -1.03 20.68 -3.68
C GLU A 175 -0.65 22.05 -4.20
N ARG A 176 0.64 22.25 -4.50
CA ARG A 176 1.22 23.49 -5.03
C ARG A 176 0.63 23.90 -6.37
N VAL A 177 0.28 22.96 -7.24
CA VAL A 177 -0.30 23.27 -8.56
C VAL A 177 -1.74 23.70 -8.41
N CYS A 178 -2.60 22.93 -7.74
CA CYS A 178 -4.01 23.33 -7.67
C CYS A 178 -4.29 24.47 -6.68
N SER A 179 -3.37 24.84 -5.78
CA SER A 179 -3.52 26.09 -5.03
C SER A 179 -3.43 27.34 -5.91
N LYS A 180 -2.84 27.24 -7.11
CA LYS A 180 -2.72 28.33 -8.08
C LYS A 180 -3.85 28.35 -9.12
N VAL A 181 -4.69 27.32 -9.13
CA VAL A 181 -5.70 27.13 -10.17
C VAL A 181 -7.06 27.02 -9.49
N ASN A 182 -7.80 28.13 -9.45
CA ASN A 182 -9.22 28.17 -9.05
C ASN A 182 -10.09 27.55 -10.17
N HIS A 183 -9.96 26.25 -10.38
CA HIS A 183 -11.01 25.52 -11.11
C HIS A 183 -12.09 25.17 -10.10
N GLY A 184 -13.32 25.64 -10.36
CA GLY A 184 -14.53 25.36 -9.58
C GLY A 184 -14.91 23.87 -9.58
N GLN A 185 -14.02 23.02 -9.07
CA GLN A 185 -14.19 21.58 -9.02
C GLN A 185 -15.23 21.22 -7.95
N ARG A 186 -16.17 20.36 -8.36
CA ARG A 186 -17.25 19.79 -7.53
C ARG A 186 -16.79 18.87 -6.39
N HIS A 187 -15.50 18.55 -6.27
CA HIS A 187 -14.97 17.63 -5.24
C HIS A 187 -14.23 18.40 -4.15
N ARG A 188 -14.63 18.21 -2.88
CA ARG A 188 -13.91 18.73 -1.71
C ARG A 188 -12.51 18.13 -1.67
N ARG A 189 -11.53 18.95 -2.03
CA ARG A 189 -10.12 18.58 -2.07
C ARG A 189 -9.59 18.36 -0.65
N LEU A 190 -8.77 17.32 -0.48
CA LEU A 190 -8.12 17.02 0.80
C LEU A 190 -6.72 17.62 0.81
N ASN A 191 -6.38 18.32 1.90
CA ASN A 191 -4.99 18.67 2.18
C ASN A 191 -4.24 17.44 2.68
N MET A 192 -2.97 17.32 2.30
CA MET A 192 -2.08 16.20 2.59
C MET A 192 -1.94 15.98 4.10
N GLU A 193 -1.86 17.05 4.89
CA GLU A 193 -1.79 17.00 6.36
C GLU A 193 -3.03 16.39 7.04
N GLU A 194 -4.16 16.31 6.33
CA GLU A 194 -5.36 15.65 6.85
C GLU A 194 -5.28 14.12 6.79
N PHE A 195 -4.36 13.55 6.03
CA PHE A 195 -4.31 12.10 5.79
C PHE A 195 -2.90 11.50 5.66
N ILE A 196 -1.83 12.29 5.63
CA ILE A 196 -0.45 11.81 5.71
C ILE A 196 0.20 12.43 6.95
N PRO A 197 0.79 11.63 7.85
CA PRO A 197 1.55 12.17 8.98
C PRO A 197 2.71 13.05 8.48
N THR A 198 3.01 14.13 9.19
CA THR A 198 4.10 15.06 8.84
C THR A 198 5.36 14.30 8.48
N THR A 199 5.89 14.52 7.29
CA THR A 199 7.01 13.76 6.74
C THR A 199 8.04 14.70 6.16
N PHE A 200 9.32 14.45 6.43
CA PHE A 200 10.47 15.16 5.88
C PHE A 200 11.38 14.21 5.11
N ARG A 201 11.94 14.70 4.02
CA ARG A 201 12.99 14.03 3.25
C ARG A 201 14.36 14.37 3.82
N LEU A 202 15.09 13.37 4.28
CA LEU A 202 16.43 13.56 4.84
C LEU A 202 17.51 13.66 3.75
N ASP A 203 17.19 13.27 2.51
CA ASP A 203 18.03 13.47 1.33
C ASP A 203 17.99 14.91 0.81
N GLU A 204 16.98 15.71 1.17
CA GLU A 204 16.91 17.12 0.81
C GLU A 204 17.44 18.01 1.94
N LYS A 205 18.52 18.76 1.68
CA LYS A 205 19.18 19.61 2.68
C LYS A 205 18.20 20.56 3.40
N LYS A 206 17.30 21.22 2.66
CA LYS A 206 16.32 22.16 3.21
C LYS A 206 15.33 21.48 4.16
N GLU A 207 14.79 20.32 3.78
CA GLU A 207 13.86 19.57 4.62
C GLU A 207 14.55 18.97 5.85
N ARG A 208 15.77 18.48 5.67
CA ARG A 208 16.61 17.98 6.76
C ARG A 208 16.90 19.07 7.80
N GLU A 209 17.27 20.27 7.36
CA GLU A 209 17.47 21.42 8.23
C GLU A 209 16.17 21.83 8.94
N ALA A 210 15.05 21.91 8.20
CA ALA A 210 13.74 22.21 8.78
C ALA A 210 13.34 21.22 9.87
N PHE A 211 13.55 19.92 9.64
CA PHE A 211 13.30 18.88 10.64
C PHE A 211 14.14 19.12 11.91
N PHE A 212 15.46 19.29 11.79
CA PHE A 212 16.32 19.50 12.96
C PHE A 212 16.10 20.83 13.66
N SER A 213 15.67 21.88 12.95
CA SER A 213 15.27 23.14 13.57
C SER A 213 13.95 22.99 14.34
N GLN A 214 12.99 22.22 13.80
CA GLN A 214 11.76 21.91 14.53
C GLN A 214 12.01 21.12 15.82
N GLN A 215 13.08 20.33 15.89
CA GLN A 215 13.46 19.58 17.09
C GLN A 215 14.35 20.38 18.05
N GLN A 216 14.78 21.59 17.71
CA GLN A 216 15.54 22.48 18.62
C GLN A 216 14.55 23.29 19.45
N GLY A 217 14.58 23.10 20.78
CA GLY A 217 13.71 23.83 21.73
C GLY A 217 12.43 23.11 22.14
N VAL A 218 12.18 21.88 21.64
CA VAL A 218 11.11 21.03 22.16
C VAL A 218 11.54 20.50 23.53
N SER A 219 10.76 20.79 24.57
CA SER A 219 11.02 20.26 25.92
C SER A 219 10.79 18.74 25.96
N ASN A 220 11.50 18.02 26.85
CA ASN A 220 11.37 16.56 26.98
C ASN A 220 9.94 16.08 27.31
N ASN A 221 9.05 16.96 27.79
CA ASN A 221 7.65 16.64 28.08
C ASN A 221 6.73 16.61 26.85
N GLU A 222 7.17 17.15 25.70
CA GLU A 222 6.45 17.08 24.41
C GLU A 222 7.17 16.16 23.43
N SER A 223 7.58 14.97 23.91
CA SER A 223 8.36 14.02 23.11
C SER A 223 7.54 13.50 21.91
N HIS A 224 7.84 14.05 20.75
CA HIS A 224 7.31 13.61 19.47
C HIS A 224 8.16 12.46 18.94
N MET A 225 7.59 11.26 18.89
CA MET A 225 8.26 10.11 18.31
C MET A 225 8.19 10.21 16.79
N TRP A 226 9.29 9.83 16.14
CA TRP A 226 9.38 9.76 14.69
C TRP A 226 9.76 8.36 14.23
N ILE A 227 9.37 8.02 13.01
CA ILE A 227 9.75 6.79 12.35
C ILE A 227 10.60 7.11 11.12
N CYS A 228 11.82 6.62 11.12
CA CYS A 228 12.72 6.73 9.99
C CYS A 228 12.52 5.53 9.08
N LYS A 229 12.22 5.80 7.81
CA LYS A 229 11.96 4.77 6.81
C LYS A 229 12.94 4.94 5.65
N PRO A 230 13.81 3.95 5.38
CA PRO A 230 14.66 3.99 4.19
C PRO A 230 13.82 3.88 2.91
N THR A 231 14.29 4.53 1.87
CA THR A 231 13.70 4.47 0.53
C THR A 231 14.19 3.23 -0.19
N GLY A 232 13.29 2.57 -0.93
CA GLY A 232 13.61 1.39 -1.73
C GLY A 232 13.69 0.07 -0.95
N LEU A 233 13.48 0.08 0.37
CA LEU A 233 13.32 -1.13 1.16
C LEU A 233 11.84 -1.39 1.50
N ASN A 234 11.52 -2.67 1.63
CA ASN A 234 10.21 -3.19 2.00
C ASN A 234 10.32 -4.10 3.23
N GLN A 235 9.17 -4.60 3.72
CA GLN A 235 9.10 -5.58 4.81
C GLN A 235 9.64 -5.06 6.16
N GLY A 236 9.62 -3.75 6.37
CA GLY A 236 10.11 -3.12 7.59
C GLY A 236 11.63 -3.10 7.75
N ARG A 237 12.40 -3.51 6.72
CA ARG A 237 13.86 -3.52 6.80
C ARG A 237 14.44 -2.12 6.89
N GLY A 238 15.33 -1.92 7.86
CA GLY A 238 16.02 -0.65 8.11
C GLY A 238 15.14 0.45 8.74
N ILE A 239 13.90 0.12 9.13
CA ILE A 239 13.07 1.05 9.89
C ILE A 239 13.57 1.12 11.34
N PHE A 240 13.67 2.33 11.87
CA PHE A 240 13.94 2.59 13.28
C PHE A 240 13.10 3.76 13.78
N LEU A 241 12.93 3.83 15.10
CA LEU A 241 12.19 4.91 15.76
C LEU A 241 13.19 5.91 16.37
N LEU A 242 12.82 7.18 16.34
CA LEU A 242 13.47 8.24 17.12
C LEU A 242 12.51 8.56 18.27
N LYS A 243 12.89 8.19 19.49
CA LYS A 243 12.05 8.34 20.68
C LYS A 243 12.53 9.46 21.59
N SER A 244 13.81 9.78 21.54
CA SER A 244 14.43 10.79 22.39
C SER A 244 15.24 11.80 21.58
N GLN A 245 15.62 12.90 22.24
CA GLN A 245 16.46 13.92 21.62
C GLN A 245 17.87 13.38 21.31
N GLU A 246 18.34 12.41 22.10
CA GLU A 246 19.59 11.70 21.86
C GLU A 246 19.55 10.91 20.54
N ASP A 247 18.42 10.25 20.24
CA ASP A 247 18.24 9.55 18.96
C ASP A 247 18.31 10.53 17.78
N VAL A 248 17.66 11.70 17.91
CA VAL A 248 17.67 12.76 16.89
C VAL A 248 19.09 13.31 16.70
N ALA A 249 19.81 13.55 17.79
CA ALA A 249 21.20 14.02 17.75
C ALA A 249 22.13 12.97 17.12
N ALA A 250 21.98 11.70 17.46
CA ALA A 250 22.73 10.59 16.87
C ALA A 250 22.48 10.49 15.35
N LEU A 251 21.22 10.65 14.91
CA LEU A 251 20.88 10.71 13.50
C LEU A 251 21.54 11.90 12.79
N LYS A 252 21.50 13.10 13.42
CA LYS A 252 22.14 14.32 12.87
C LYS A 252 23.64 14.10 12.66
N MET A 253 24.33 13.56 13.66
CA MET A 253 25.77 13.24 13.60
C MET A 253 26.07 12.21 12.51
N LYS A 254 25.23 11.16 12.39
CA LYS A 254 25.38 10.13 11.34
C LYS A 254 25.28 10.74 9.93
N LEU A 255 24.32 11.64 9.69
CA LEU A 255 24.13 12.28 8.39
C LEU A 255 25.28 13.25 8.06
N GLN A 256 25.79 14.00 9.04
CA GLN A 256 26.92 14.92 8.83
C GLN A 256 28.22 14.19 8.45
N ARG A 257 28.48 13.02 9.08
CA ARG A 257 29.64 12.18 8.72
C ARG A 257 29.56 11.69 7.27
N MET A 258 28.37 11.35 6.80
CA MET A 258 28.17 10.88 5.42
C MET A 258 28.35 11.98 4.39
N ASP A 259 27.98 13.23 4.70
CA ASP A 259 28.20 14.38 3.82
C ASP A 259 29.70 14.76 3.76
N GLY A 260 30.46 14.60 4.86
CA GLY A 260 31.89 14.95 4.93
C GLY A 260 32.83 14.00 4.19
N CYS A 261 32.47 12.72 4.04
CA CYS A 261 33.31 11.72 3.35
C CYS A 261 33.20 11.75 1.81
N GLN A 262 32.28 12.53 1.23
CA GLN A 262 32.12 12.65 -0.23
C GLN A 262 33.22 13.50 -0.90
N GLY A 263 34.13 14.10 -0.13
CA GLY A 263 35.21 14.99 -0.63
C GLY A 263 36.48 14.28 -1.14
N ASN A 264 36.69 12.99 -0.84
CA ASN A 264 37.90 12.28 -1.30
C ASN A 264 37.55 11.32 -2.45
N GLY A 265 37.97 11.70 -3.66
CA GLY A 265 37.61 11.04 -4.90
C GLY A 265 38.01 9.57 -5.00
N ARG A 266 37.25 8.84 -5.84
CA ARG A 266 37.48 7.48 -6.38
C ARG A 266 36.84 6.29 -5.65
N GLU A 267 35.62 6.45 -5.11
CA GLU A 267 34.71 5.31 -4.99
C GLU A 267 33.41 5.57 -5.74
N HIS A 268 32.98 4.58 -6.53
CA HIS A 268 31.74 4.61 -7.30
C HIS A 268 30.57 5.14 -6.46
N HIS A 269 29.81 6.08 -7.02
CA HIS A 269 28.62 6.71 -6.42
C HIS A 269 27.62 5.68 -5.87
N ARG A 270 27.84 5.15 -4.65
CA ARG A 270 26.74 4.63 -3.83
C ARG A 270 25.97 5.86 -3.40
N GLN A 271 24.96 6.23 -4.19
CA GLN A 271 23.95 7.19 -3.77
C GLN A 271 23.52 6.79 -2.36
N SER A 272 23.80 7.67 -1.38
CA SER A 272 23.36 7.47 -0.01
C SER A 272 21.88 7.09 -0.04
N GLN A 273 21.53 5.99 0.63
CA GLN A 273 20.16 5.52 0.65
C GLN A 273 19.26 6.64 1.19
N ALA A 274 18.34 7.14 0.36
CA ALA A 274 17.46 8.22 0.78
C ALA A 274 16.55 7.76 1.92
N HIS A 275 16.31 8.60 2.92
CA HIS A 275 15.44 8.28 4.06
C HIS A 275 14.35 9.35 4.18
N ILE A 276 13.17 8.92 4.59
CA ILE A 276 12.16 9.83 5.13
C ILE A 276 12.11 9.71 6.65
N VAL A 277 11.87 10.82 7.32
CA VAL A 277 11.46 10.85 8.73
C VAL A 277 10.00 11.29 8.77
N GLN A 278 9.15 10.46 9.37
CA GLN A 278 7.71 10.68 9.42
C GLN A 278 7.24 10.69 10.87
N ARG A 279 6.29 11.55 11.22
CA ARG A 279 5.73 11.62 12.56
C ARG A 279 5.10 10.26 12.88
N TYR A 280 5.51 9.67 13.99
CA TYR A 280 4.97 8.40 14.43
C TYR A 280 3.60 8.62 15.08
N ILE A 281 2.62 7.82 14.68
CA ILE A 281 1.30 7.80 15.32
C ILE A 281 1.44 7.05 16.64
N GLN A 282 1.76 7.80 17.71
CA GLN A 282 2.02 7.26 19.05
C GLN A 282 0.78 6.68 19.72
N LYS A 283 -0.40 7.22 19.40
CA LYS A 283 -1.68 6.81 19.97
C LYS A 283 -2.60 6.24 18.87
N PRO A 284 -2.25 5.06 18.31
CA PRO A 284 -3.10 4.39 17.35
C PRO A 284 -4.38 3.90 18.04
N LEU A 285 -5.47 3.72 17.29
CA LEU A 285 -6.58 2.89 17.75
C LEU A 285 -6.04 1.47 17.97
N LEU A 286 -6.43 0.84 19.08
CA LEU A 286 -6.00 -0.52 19.43
C LEU A 286 -7.18 -1.48 19.37
N LEU A 287 -6.96 -2.65 18.75
CA LEU A 287 -7.92 -3.75 18.75
C LEU A 287 -7.42 -4.80 19.73
N LYS A 288 -8.17 -5.03 20.83
CA LYS A 288 -7.74 -5.92 21.92
C LYS A 288 -6.32 -5.58 22.45
N GLY A 289 -6.02 -4.28 22.57
CA GLY A 289 -4.70 -3.80 23.02
C GLY A 289 -3.56 -3.94 22.00
N LYS A 290 -3.84 -4.40 20.78
CA LYS A 290 -2.83 -4.61 19.72
C LYS A 290 -2.91 -3.52 18.66
N LYS A 291 -1.74 -3.15 18.14
CA LYS A 291 -1.63 -2.18 17.04
C LYS A 291 -2.04 -2.85 15.73
N PHE A 292 -2.66 -2.09 14.84
CA PHE A 292 -3.06 -2.61 13.53
C PHE A 292 -2.92 -1.59 12.42
N ASP A 293 -2.97 -2.09 11.19
CA ASP A 293 -3.18 -1.30 9.98
C ASP A 293 -4.23 -2.00 9.10
N VAL A 294 -4.83 -1.27 8.16
CA VAL A 294 -5.79 -1.79 7.18
C VAL A 294 -5.16 -1.77 5.79
N ARG A 295 -5.06 -2.95 5.17
CA ARG A 295 -4.76 -3.10 3.74
C ARG A 295 -6.05 -2.96 2.94
N SER A 296 -6.05 -2.08 1.96
CA SER A 296 -7.08 -1.98 0.91
C SER A 296 -6.42 -1.95 -0.48
N TYR A 297 -7.23 -2.03 -1.54
CA TYR A 297 -6.72 -2.13 -2.90
C TYR A 297 -7.20 -0.96 -3.77
N LEU A 298 -6.27 -0.36 -4.50
CA LEU A 298 -6.56 0.54 -5.60
C LEU A 298 -6.27 -0.20 -6.89
N LEU A 299 -7.30 -0.48 -7.68
CA LEU A 299 -7.19 -1.07 -9.00
C LEU A 299 -7.28 0.04 -10.05
N ILE A 300 -6.22 0.23 -10.83
CA ILE A 300 -6.29 0.97 -12.10
C ILE A 300 -6.47 -0.09 -13.18
N ALA A 301 -7.72 -0.40 -13.54
CA ALA A 301 -8.05 -1.50 -14.46
C ALA A 301 -7.72 -1.16 -15.94
N CYS A 302 -7.67 0.13 -16.25
CA CYS A 302 -7.27 0.63 -17.56
C CYS A 302 -6.73 2.06 -17.41
N THR A 303 -5.78 2.46 -18.26
CA THR A 303 -5.30 3.85 -18.31
C THR A 303 -5.90 4.65 -19.46
N ALA A 304 -6.36 3.98 -20.54
CA ALA A 304 -6.92 4.58 -21.75
C ALA A 304 -8.27 3.93 -22.15
N PRO A 305 -9.42 4.38 -21.58
CA PRO A 305 -9.57 5.45 -20.59
C PRO A 305 -9.21 4.99 -19.18
N TYR A 306 -8.98 5.95 -18.28
CA TYR A 306 -8.74 5.64 -16.88
C TYR A 306 -10.00 5.05 -16.22
N MET A 307 -9.89 3.82 -15.73
CA MET A 307 -10.93 3.17 -14.93
C MET A 307 -10.31 2.76 -13.59
N VAL A 308 -10.72 3.41 -12.51
CA VAL A 308 -10.10 3.27 -11.19
C VAL A 308 -11.12 2.81 -10.17
N PHE A 309 -10.77 1.80 -9.39
CA PHE A 309 -11.66 1.16 -8.41
C PHE A 309 -10.99 1.02 -7.04
N PHE A 310 -11.80 1.11 -6.00
CA PHE A 310 -11.49 0.78 -4.62
C PHE A 310 -11.93 -0.65 -4.32
N GLY A 311 -11.07 -1.43 -3.68
CA GLY A 311 -11.42 -2.75 -3.14
C GLY A 311 -11.13 -2.79 -1.65
N HIS A 312 -12.06 -3.38 -0.90
CA HIS A 312 -11.79 -3.78 0.49
C HIS A 312 -10.65 -4.79 0.54
N GLY A 313 -9.93 -4.82 1.66
CA GLY A 313 -8.92 -5.83 1.92
C GLY A 313 -9.10 -6.43 3.30
N TYR A 314 -8.12 -6.25 4.17
CA TYR A 314 -8.07 -6.92 5.47
C TYR A 314 -7.28 -6.09 6.48
N VAL A 315 -7.50 -6.38 7.76
CA VAL A 315 -6.77 -5.76 8.87
C VAL A 315 -5.58 -6.63 9.26
N ARG A 316 -4.43 -6.01 9.54
CA ARG A 316 -3.20 -6.67 10.01
C ARG A 316 -2.89 -6.21 11.43
N LEU A 317 -2.90 -7.13 12.37
CA LEU A 317 -2.63 -6.88 13.78
C LEU A 317 -1.21 -7.34 14.15
N THR A 318 -0.63 -6.69 15.15
CA THR A 318 0.59 -7.18 15.81
C THR A 318 0.30 -8.44 16.63
N CYS A 319 1.29 -9.32 16.77
CA CYS A 319 1.25 -10.45 17.69
C CYS A 319 1.21 -9.97 19.14
N ASP A 320 2.10 -9.03 19.46
CA ASP A 320 2.31 -8.50 20.80
C ASP A 320 1.39 -7.27 21.07
N PRO A 321 0.95 -7.05 22.31
CA PRO A 321 0.27 -5.82 22.72
C PRO A 321 1.11 -4.58 22.42
N TYR A 322 0.44 -3.47 22.14
CA TYR A 322 1.09 -2.22 21.85
C TYR A 322 1.55 -1.52 23.13
N ASP A 323 2.83 -1.19 23.18
CA ASP A 323 3.43 -0.37 24.21
C ASP A 323 4.32 0.69 23.55
N PRO A 324 4.02 1.99 23.67
CA PRO A 324 4.83 3.06 23.09
C PRO A 324 6.25 3.14 23.67
N SER A 325 6.45 2.67 24.90
CA SER A 325 7.75 2.71 25.58
C SER A 325 8.69 1.58 25.14
N SER A 326 8.13 0.42 24.77
CA SER A 326 8.87 -0.78 24.38
C SER A 326 9.85 -0.55 23.24
N ASN A 327 11.09 -1.04 23.35
CA ASN A 327 12.05 -1.01 22.23
C ASN A 327 11.85 -2.16 21.24
N ASN A 328 10.87 -3.04 21.49
CA ASN A 328 10.57 -4.14 20.61
C ASN A 328 9.81 -3.67 19.37
N LEU A 329 10.49 -3.65 18.23
CA LEU A 329 9.94 -3.20 16.96
C LEU A 329 8.77 -4.09 16.46
N SER A 330 8.62 -5.34 16.91
CA SER A 330 7.48 -6.20 16.53
C SER A 330 6.13 -5.67 17.03
N ALA A 331 6.11 -4.98 18.17
CA ALA A 331 4.91 -4.33 18.71
C ALA A 331 4.54 -3.03 17.96
N HIS A 332 5.49 -2.45 17.22
CA HIS A 332 5.29 -1.18 16.51
C HIS A 332 5.01 -1.35 15.01
N LEU A 333 5.41 -2.47 14.40
CA LEU A 333 5.33 -2.74 12.97
C LEU A 333 4.40 -3.92 12.66
N THR A 334 3.26 -3.64 12.06
CA THR A 334 2.19 -4.60 11.72
C THR A 334 2.48 -5.51 10.53
N ASN A 335 3.60 -5.32 9.84
CA ASN A 335 3.89 -6.09 8.63
C ASN A 335 4.09 -7.58 8.96
N GLN A 336 3.49 -8.47 8.16
CA GLN A 336 3.54 -9.91 8.41
C GLN A 336 4.97 -10.48 8.42
N TYR A 337 5.90 -9.89 7.68
CA TYR A 337 7.29 -10.34 7.69
C TYR A 337 7.94 -10.18 9.07
N MET A 338 7.65 -9.07 9.77
CA MET A 338 8.10 -8.83 11.15
C MET A 338 7.31 -9.71 12.13
N GLN A 339 6.00 -9.87 11.93
CA GLN A 339 5.18 -10.71 12.81
C GLN A 339 5.57 -12.20 12.75
N LYS A 340 5.97 -12.70 11.58
CA LYS A 340 6.48 -14.08 11.38
C LYS A 340 7.75 -14.40 12.17
N LYS A 341 8.47 -13.39 12.68
CA LYS A 341 9.64 -13.60 13.55
C LYS A 341 9.24 -13.90 14.99
N ASN A 342 7.99 -13.62 15.38
CA ASN A 342 7.50 -13.95 16.71
C ASN A 342 7.44 -15.49 16.85
N PRO A 343 8.03 -16.09 17.90
CA PRO A 343 8.03 -17.54 18.10
C PRO A 343 6.63 -18.18 18.16
N LEU A 344 5.63 -17.41 18.59
CA LEU A 344 4.24 -17.85 18.73
C LEU A 344 3.40 -17.58 17.48
N TYR A 345 3.99 -17.04 16.40
CA TYR A 345 3.25 -16.65 15.20
C TYR A 345 2.41 -17.80 14.62
N SER A 346 2.96 -19.02 14.55
CA SER A 346 2.26 -20.18 13.98
C SER A 346 0.95 -20.51 14.71
N GLN A 347 0.87 -20.22 16.01
CA GLN A 347 -0.32 -20.47 16.84
C GLN A 347 -1.32 -19.31 16.75
N MET A 348 -0.84 -18.09 16.53
CA MET A 348 -1.67 -16.87 16.55
C MET A 348 -1.98 -16.30 15.17
N LYS A 349 -1.48 -16.92 14.08
CA LYS A 349 -1.56 -16.34 12.72
C LYS A 349 -2.98 -15.99 12.29
N GLU A 350 -3.98 -16.78 12.71
CA GLU A 350 -5.39 -16.55 12.40
C GLU A 350 -5.91 -15.28 13.11
N ASP A 351 -5.42 -14.99 14.33
CA ASP A 351 -5.80 -13.80 15.09
C ASP A 351 -5.09 -12.52 14.61
N THR A 352 -3.99 -12.67 13.84
CA THR A 352 -3.22 -11.52 13.32
C THR A 352 -3.84 -10.88 12.08
N VAL A 353 -4.89 -11.47 11.51
CA VAL A 353 -5.56 -10.95 10.31
C VAL A 353 -7.07 -10.99 10.50
N TRP A 354 -7.73 -9.85 10.40
CA TRP A 354 -9.20 -9.80 10.45
C TRP A 354 -9.79 -9.41 9.11
N SER A 355 -10.98 -9.96 8.83
CA SER A 355 -11.82 -9.48 7.73
C SER A 355 -12.37 -8.08 8.05
N MET A 356 -12.83 -7.35 7.03
CA MET A 356 -13.44 -6.03 7.22
C MET A 356 -14.74 -6.12 8.02
N GLU A 357 -15.50 -7.20 7.87
CA GLU A 357 -16.74 -7.49 8.61
C GLU A 357 -16.44 -7.73 10.09
N SER A 358 -15.41 -8.52 10.39
CA SER A 358 -14.96 -8.78 11.77
C SER A 358 -14.49 -7.49 12.44
N PHE A 359 -13.76 -6.65 11.70
CA PHE A 359 -13.35 -5.34 12.19
C PHE A 359 -14.54 -4.41 12.44
N ASN A 360 -15.50 -4.36 11.51
CA ASN A 360 -16.71 -3.56 11.65
C ASN A 360 -17.55 -4.01 12.85
N ALA A 361 -17.75 -5.32 13.02
CA ALA A 361 -18.47 -5.88 14.17
C ALA A 361 -17.79 -5.52 15.50
N TYR A 362 -16.46 -5.61 15.56
CA TYR A 362 -15.70 -5.24 16.76
C TYR A 362 -15.82 -3.74 17.08
N VAL A 363 -15.76 -2.87 16.08
CA VAL A 363 -15.91 -1.42 16.29
C VAL A 363 -17.32 -1.05 16.72
N ASN A 364 -18.35 -1.67 16.12
CA ASN A 364 -19.73 -1.51 16.54
C ASN A 364 -19.91 -1.89 18.02
N HIS A 365 -19.38 -3.05 18.41
CA HIS A 365 -19.51 -3.53 19.78
C HIS A 365 -18.70 -2.69 20.79
N SER A 366 -17.45 -2.33 20.46
CA SER A 366 -16.49 -1.81 21.44
C SER A 366 -16.43 -0.28 21.50
N PHE A 367 -16.73 0.40 20.39
CA PHE A 367 -16.50 1.84 20.25
C PHE A 367 -17.73 2.63 19.84
N GLN A 368 -18.79 2.02 19.31
CA GLN A 368 -19.95 2.76 18.79
C GLN A 368 -20.56 3.69 19.84
N ILE A 369 -20.92 3.14 21.00
CA ILE A 369 -21.56 3.92 22.08
C ILE A 369 -20.54 4.81 22.78
N THR A 370 -19.38 4.27 23.14
CA THR A 370 -18.36 4.96 23.94
C THR A 370 -17.69 6.13 23.21
N ARG A 371 -17.65 6.08 21.88
CA ARG A 371 -17.04 7.12 21.02
C ARG A 371 -18.06 7.87 20.16
N GLY A 372 -19.36 7.61 20.34
CA GLY A 372 -20.43 8.28 19.59
C GLY A 372 -20.36 8.05 18.07
N LEU A 373 -19.90 6.88 17.64
CA LEU A 373 -19.74 6.57 16.22
C LEU A 373 -21.08 6.14 15.59
N PRO A 374 -21.33 6.44 14.31
CA PRO A 374 -22.43 5.82 13.59
C PRO A 374 -22.26 4.30 13.54
N ARG A 375 -23.38 3.57 13.45
CA ARG A 375 -23.37 2.14 13.19
C ARG A 375 -22.64 1.87 11.87
N ASP A 376 -21.86 0.80 11.84
CA ASP A 376 -21.08 0.38 10.69
C ASP A 376 -20.05 1.43 10.25
N TRP A 377 -19.44 2.13 11.22
CA TRP A 377 -18.45 3.19 10.96
C TRP A 377 -17.31 2.72 10.03
N VAL A 378 -16.86 1.46 10.20
CA VAL A 378 -15.78 0.86 9.40
C VAL A 378 -16.20 0.73 7.93
N LEU A 379 -17.38 0.16 7.66
CA LEU A 379 -17.84 -0.05 6.28
C LEU A 379 -18.42 1.22 5.63
N GLY A 380 -18.84 2.21 6.43
CA GLY A 380 -19.35 3.49 5.96
C GLY A 380 -18.32 4.63 5.97
N PRO A 381 -18.31 5.51 6.99
CA PRO A 381 -17.40 6.66 7.09
C PRO A 381 -15.92 6.37 6.84
N PHE A 382 -15.38 5.31 7.43
CA PHE A 382 -13.97 4.93 7.26
C PHE A 382 -13.66 4.53 5.81
N THR A 383 -14.46 3.64 5.22
CA THR A 383 -14.38 3.28 3.80
C THR A 383 -14.44 4.50 2.90
N ARG A 384 -15.41 5.39 3.12
CA ARG A 384 -15.56 6.63 2.34
C ARG A 384 -14.32 7.51 2.44
N ARG A 385 -13.71 7.61 3.63
CA ARG A 385 -12.48 8.36 3.83
C ARG A 385 -11.30 7.73 3.08
N MET A 386 -11.16 6.40 3.10
CA MET A 386 -10.13 5.71 2.30
C MET A 386 -10.31 5.97 0.80
N GLN A 387 -11.55 5.87 0.28
CA GLN A 387 -11.87 6.14 -1.12
C GLN A 387 -11.49 7.57 -1.54
N GLN A 388 -11.80 8.57 -0.70
CA GLN A 388 -11.42 9.96 -0.95
C GLN A 388 -9.91 10.14 -1.00
N ILE A 389 -9.18 9.55 -0.04
CA ILE A 389 -7.72 9.62 0.02
C ILE A 389 -7.09 8.98 -1.22
N MET A 390 -7.53 7.76 -1.60
CA MET A 390 -7.04 7.09 -2.80
C MET A 390 -7.31 7.87 -4.07
N THR A 391 -8.50 8.48 -4.18
CA THR A 391 -8.88 9.32 -5.32
C THR A 391 -7.96 10.55 -5.42
N GLN A 392 -7.66 11.20 -4.29
CA GLN A 392 -6.71 12.32 -4.23
C GLN A 392 -5.30 11.89 -4.67
N CYS A 393 -4.82 10.73 -4.18
CA CYS A 393 -3.52 10.17 -4.58
C CYS A 393 -3.48 9.85 -6.08
N PHE A 394 -4.56 9.28 -6.64
CA PHE A 394 -4.66 9.02 -8.07
C PHE A 394 -4.60 10.32 -8.88
N PHE A 395 -5.35 11.37 -8.50
CA PHE A 395 -5.31 12.65 -9.21
C PHE A 395 -3.94 13.30 -9.18
N ALA A 396 -3.18 13.17 -8.09
CA ALA A 396 -1.83 13.69 -7.97
C ALA A 396 -0.82 13.06 -8.95
N VAL A 397 -1.11 11.87 -9.48
CA VAL A 397 -0.22 11.14 -10.39
C VAL A 397 -0.79 10.91 -11.79
N LYS A 398 -2.09 11.14 -12.00
CA LYS A 398 -2.80 10.81 -13.25
C LYS A 398 -2.09 11.32 -14.50
N SER A 399 -1.57 12.54 -14.49
CA SER A 399 -0.85 13.14 -15.63
C SER A 399 0.58 12.61 -15.83
N LYS A 400 1.14 11.92 -14.83
CA LYS A 400 2.50 11.37 -14.81
C LYS A 400 2.56 9.89 -15.19
N LEU A 401 1.41 9.21 -15.19
CA LEU A 401 1.27 7.81 -15.58
C LEU A 401 1.13 7.70 -17.10
N ILE A 402 1.66 6.62 -17.67
CA ILE A 402 1.51 6.36 -19.11
C ILE A 402 0.06 5.95 -19.40
N ASN A 403 -0.57 6.72 -20.29
CA ASN A 403 -1.95 6.54 -20.74
C ASN A 403 -1.96 5.80 -22.10
N ARG A 404 -2.04 4.47 -22.06
CA ARG A 404 -2.09 3.58 -23.24
C ARG A 404 -2.95 2.36 -22.95
N LEU A 405 -3.74 1.92 -23.92
CA LEU A 405 -4.66 0.80 -23.74
C LEU A 405 -3.90 -0.51 -23.54
N GLY A 406 -4.13 -1.14 -22.39
CA GLY A 406 -3.54 -2.44 -22.02
C GLY A 406 -2.68 -2.40 -20.76
N PHE A 407 -2.41 -1.23 -20.19
CA PHE A 407 -1.82 -1.13 -18.85
C PHE A 407 -2.87 -1.17 -17.75
N PHE A 408 -2.56 -1.92 -16.71
CA PHE A 408 -3.34 -1.97 -15.47
C PHE A 408 -2.42 -2.18 -14.27
N ASP A 409 -2.89 -1.83 -13.07
CA ASP A 409 -2.11 -1.97 -11.84
C ASP A 409 -3.01 -2.28 -10.64
N LEU A 410 -2.52 -3.11 -9.73
CA LEU A 410 -3.17 -3.43 -8.46
C LEU A 410 -2.24 -2.96 -7.34
N ILE A 411 -2.66 -1.92 -6.63
CA ILE A 411 -1.84 -1.23 -5.64
C ILE A 411 -2.42 -1.49 -4.25
N GLY A 412 -1.60 -2.00 -3.34
CA GLY A 412 -2.00 -2.16 -1.94
C GLY A 412 -1.80 -0.86 -1.18
N CYS A 413 -2.85 -0.35 -0.55
CA CYS A 413 -2.82 0.88 0.24
C CYS A 413 -2.93 0.54 1.72
N ASP A 414 -2.01 1.07 2.53
CA ASP A 414 -1.90 0.77 3.95
C ASP A 414 -2.41 1.97 4.75
N PHE A 415 -3.47 1.78 5.53
CA PHE A 415 -4.08 2.83 6.36
C PHE A 415 -3.94 2.51 7.84
N MET A 416 -3.91 3.54 8.66
CA MET A 416 -3.96 3.45 10.13
C MET A 416 -5.04 4.37 10.67
N ILE A 417 -5.61 3.99 11.80
CA ILE A 417 -6.59 4.79 12.53
C ILE A 417 -5.96 5.17 13.87
N ASP A 418 -6.06 6.43 14.27
CA ASP A 418 -5.63 6.87 15.60
C ASP A 418 -6.76 6.82 16.64
N GLU A 419 -6.44 7.10 17.90
CA GLU A 419 -7.40 7.06 19.01
C GLU A 419 -8.62 8.00 18.84
N ASP A 420 -8.48 9.02 17.98
CA ASP A 420 -9.50 10.00 17.64
C ASP A 420 -10.28 9.61 16.37
N PHE A 421 -10.10 8.37 15.89
CA PHE A 421 -10.74 7.84 14.68
C PHE A 421 -10.36 8.60 13.40
N LYS A 422 -9.23 9.32 13.39
CA LYS A 422 -8.68 9.93 12.18
C LYS A 422 -7.92 8.89 11.37
N VAL A 423 -8.11 8.97 10.06
CA VAL A 423 -7.59 8.02 9.07
C VAL A 423 -6.31 8.56 8.44
N TRP A 424 -5.25 7.78 8.53
CA TRP A 424 -3.92 8.10 8.01
C TRP A 424 -3.52 7.08 6.94
N LEU A 425 -3.08 7.57 5.77
CA LEU A 425 -2.38 6.78 4.78
C LEU A 425 -0.91 6.64 5.18
N LEU A 426 -0.44 5.40 5.29
CA LEU A 426 0.94 5.08 5.64
C LEU A 426 1.84 4.94 4.40
N GLU A 427 1.37 4.17 3.41
CA GLU A 427 2.05 3.95 2.14
C GLU A 427 1.12 3.33 1.09
N MET A 428 1.51 3.44 -0.18
CA MET A 428 0.92 2.71 -1.30
C MET A 428 2.01 1.82 -1.90
N ASN A 429 1.72 0.54 -2.06
CA ASN A 429 2.68 -0.50 -2.39
C ASN A 429 2.37 -1.09 -3.77
N CYS A 430 3.35 -1.03 -4.68
CA CYS A 430 3.31 -1.83 -5.91
C CYS A 430 3.47 -3.30 -5.57
N ASN A 431 2.89 -4.19 -6.39
CA ASN A 431 2.98 -5.64 -6.18
C ASN A 431 2.63 -6.03 -4.73
N PRO A 432 1.40 -5.73 -4.24
CA PRO A 432 1.00 -6.05 -2.89
C PRO A 432 1.18 -7.56 -2.62
N ALA A 433 1.51 -7.93 -1.39
CA ALA A 433 1.67 -9.34 -1.03
C ALA A 433 0.37 -10.12 -1.25
N LEU A 434 0.45 -11.23 -1.98
CA LEU A 434 -0.68 -12.09 -2.35
C LEU A 434 -0.55 -13.48 -1.68
N HIS A 435 -0.07 -13.51 -0.45
CA HIS A 435 0.06 -14.75 0.34
C HIS A 435 -1.26 -15.09 1.04
N THR A 436 -1.56 -16.38 1.13
CA THR A 436 -2.81 -16.95 1.66
C THR A 436 -2.56 -17.81 2.91
N ASN A 437 -1.80 -17.27 3.87
CA ASN A 437 -1.27 -18.02 5.01
C ASN A 437 -2.25 -18.22 6.20
N CYS A 438 -3.41 -17.58 6.16
CA CYS A 438 -4.51 -17.73 7.12
C CYS A 438 -5.85 -17.77 6.38
N GLU A 439 -6.93 -18.18 7.03
CA GLU A 439 -8.23 -18.40 6.38
C GLU A 439 -8.77 -17.12 5.74
N VAL A 440 -8.75 -16.00 6.45
CA VAL A 440 -9.18 -14.70 5.91
C VAL A 440 -8.47 -14.35 4.60
N LEU A 441 -7.16 -14.65 4.49
CA LEU A 441 -6.41 -14.34 3.27
C LEU A 441 -6.67 -15.33 2.15
N LYS A 442 -7.01 -16.59 2.46
CA LYS A 442 -7.44 -17.56 1.44
C LYS A 442 -8.75 -17.14 0.78
N ASP A 443 -9.60 -16.40 1.48
CA ASP A 443 -10.84 -15.87 0.92
C ASP A 443 -10.63 -14.55 0.17
N VAL A 444 -9.98 -13.57 0.82
CA VAL A 444 -9.87 -12.20 0.28
C VAL A 444 -8.94 -12.12 -0.93
N ILE A 445 -7.77 -12.76 -0.89
CA ILE A 445 -6.73 -12.56 -1.92
C ILE A 445 -7.14 -13.15 -3.28
N PRO A 446 -7.58 -14.43 -3.39
CA PRO A 446 -7.98 -14.98 -4.68
C PRO A 446 -9.17 -14.26 -5.29
N SER A 447 -10.15 -13.86 -4.48
CA SER A 447 -11.30 -13.06 -4.94
C SER A 447 -10.85 -11.73 -5.54
N THR A 448 -10.01 -10.97 -4.82
CA THR A 448 -9.48 -9.68 -5.27
C THR A 448 -8.71 -9.80 -6.59
N VAL A 449 -7.83 -10.81 -6.72
CA VAL A 449 -7.03 -11.04 -7.93
C VAL A 449 -7.90 -11.50 -9.10
N GLY A 450 -8.86 -12.38 -8.84
CA GLY A 450 -9.79 -12.87 -9.86
C GLY A 450 -10.64 -11.73 -10.44
N GLU A 451 -11.27 -10.93 -9.58
CA GLU A 451 -12.07 -9.78 -10.03
C GLU A 451 -11.21 -8.72 -10.72
N THR A 452 -9.97 -8.48 -10.24
CA THR A 452 -9.00 -7.59 -10.91
C THR A 452 -8.78 -8.00 -12.37
N LEU A 453 -8.54 -9.29 -12.62
CA LEU A 453 -8.30 -9.82 -13.96
C LEU A 453 -9.57 -9.79 -14.82
N ASP A 454 -10.72 -10.18 -14.25
CA ASP A 454 -12.01 -10.15 -14.94
C ASP A 454 -12.37 -8.71 -15.39
N LEU A 455 -12.32 -7.73 -14.48
CA LEU A 455 -12.58 -6.32 -14.79
C LEU A 455 -11.60 -5.76 -15.83
N THR A 456 -10.32 -6.04 -15.67
CA THR A 456 -9.28 -5.57 -16.61
C THR A 456 -9.52 -6.13 -18.01
N LEU A 457 -9.83 -7.43 -18.12
CA LEU A 457 -10.12 -8.08 -19.40
C LEU A 457 -11.39 -7.54 -20.05
N GLU A 458 -12.46 -7.37 -19.28
CA GLU A 458 -13.73 -6.83 -19.77
C GLU A 458 -13.55 -5.41 -20.31
N ILE A 459 -12.97 -4.51 -19.49
CA ILE A 459 -12.74 -3.11 -19.85
C ILE A 459 -11.81 -3.00 -21.06
N PHE A 460 -10.75 -3.80 -21.09
CA PHE A 460 -9.82 -3.82 -22.20
C PHE A 460 -10.50 -4.24 -23.52
N ASN A 461 -11.31 -5.29 -23.48
CA ASN A 461 -12.02 -5.77 -24.68
C ASN A 461 -13.06 -4.77 -25.17
N LYS A 462 -13.85 -4.19 -24.26
CA LYS A 462 -14.84 -3.16 -24.61
C LYS A 462 -14.16 -1.92 -25.22
N SER A 463 -13.09 -1.44 -24.59
CA SER A 463 -12.33 -0.28 -25.07
C SER A 463 -11.70 -0.54 -26.44
N ARG A 464 -11.11 -1.72 -26.63
CA ARG A 464 -10.53 -2.16 -27.91
C ARG A 464 -11.57 -2.23 -29.03
N LEU A 465 -12.78 -2.68 -28.72
CA LEU A 465 -13.90 -2.80 -29.66
C LEU A 465 -14.72 -1.52 -29.79
N ARG A 466 -14.35 -0.45 -29.07
CA ARG A 466 -15.11 0.82 -28.99
C ARG A 466 -16.56 0.63 -28.55
N GLN A 467 -16.79 -0.33 -27.67
CA GLN A 467 -18.08 -0.57 -27.04
C GLN A 467 -18.25 0.33 -25.81
N GLU A 468 -19.49 0.54 -25.39
CA GLU A 468 -19.78 1.18 -24.11
C GLU A 468 -19.16 0.37 -22.96
N ILE A 469 -18.46 1.05 -22.05
CA ILE A 469 -17.79 0.39 -20.92
C ILE A 469 -18.82 -0.20 -19.96
N PHE A 470 -19.90 0.52 -19.71
CA PHE A 470 -20.96 0.11 -18.80
C PHE A 470 -22.13 -0.56 -19.54
N PRO A 471 -22.86 -1.48 -18.88
CA PRO A 471 -22.61 -2.02 -17.53
C PRO A 471 -21.42 -2.99 -17.49
N LEU A 472 -20.72 -3.09 -16.35
CA LEU A 472 -19.61 -4.03 -16.15
C LEU A 472 -20.12 -5.32 -15.51
N ALA A 473 -20.13 -6.42 -16.25
CA ALA A 473 -20.60 -7.71 -15.76
C ALA A 473 -19.63 -8.36 -14.77
N SER A 474 -18.34 -8.01 -14.86
CA SER A 474 -17.30 -8.51 -13.97
C SER A 474 -17.18 -7.76 -12.65
N LEU A 475 -17.90 -6.65 -12.47
CA LEU A 475 -17.87 -5.87 -11.23
C LEU A 475 -18.65 -6.58 -10.11
N LYS A 476 -17.97 -6.86 -8.99
CA LYS A 476 -18.53 -7.50 -7.79
C LYS A 476 -18.25 -6.63 -6.57
N GLU A 477 -17.10 -6.81 -5.92
CA GLU A 477 -16.74 -6.17 -4.65
C GLU A 477 -16.01 -4.82 -4.86
N PHE A 478 -15.40 -4.62 -6.02
CA PHE A 478 -14.77 -3.34 -6.32
C PHE A 478 -15.81 -2.22 -6.49
N VAL A 479 -15.45 -1.02 -6.04
CA VAL A 479 -16.27 0.19 -6.13
C VAL A 479 -15.58 1.20 -7.04
N LEU A 480 -16.28 1.70 -8.05
CA LEU A 480 -15.74 2.68 -8.99
C LEU A 480 -15.40 4.01 -8.28
N LEU A 481 -14.15 4.45 -8.38
CA LEU A 481 -13.67 5.76 -7.90
C LEU A 481 -13.62 6.81 -9.00
N TYR A 482 -13.18 6.41 -10.20
CA TYR A 482 -12.99 7.34 -11.31
C TYR A 482 -13.31 6.69 -12.66
N ASN A 483 -14.08 7.43 -13.45
CA ASN A 483 -14.42 7.10 -14.83
C ASN A 483 -13.82 8.16 -15.78
N GLY A 484 -12.88 7.74 -16.62
CA GLY A 484 -12.22 8.58 -17.61
C GLY A 484 -12.84 8.54 -19.01
N VAL A 485 -13.97 7.85 -19.20
CA VAL A 485 -14.69 7.85 -20.48
C VAL A 485 -15.19 9.27 -20.75
N SER A 486 -14.71 9.87 -21.84
CA SER A 486 -15.27 11.14 -22.31
C SER A 486 -16.66 10.85 -22.90
N PRO A 487 -17.68 11.71 -22.65
CA PRO A 487 -18.95 11.60 -23.36
C PRO A 487 -18.70 11.61 -24.86
N PRO A 488 -19.46 10.85 -25.68
CA PRO A 488 -19.36 10.96 -27.12
C PRO A 488 -19.56 12.41 -27.54
N ASP A 489 -18.59 12.90 -28.30
CA ASP A 489 -18.32 14.30 -28.55
C ASP A 489 -19.52 15.02 -29.20
N ALA A 490 -20.02 16.08 -28.57
CA ALA A 490 -20.99 17.01 -29.14
C ALA A 490 -20.37 17.89 -30.25
N SER A 491 -19.10 17.68 -30.60
CA SER A 491 -18.34 18.46 -31.59
C SER A 491 -18.65 18.15 -33.06
N VAL A 492 -19.51 17.16 -33.37
CA VAL A 492 -19.84 16.80 -34.77
C VAL A 492 -20.93 17.71 -35.39
N ARG A 493 -21.56 18.63 -34.65
CA ARG A 493 -22.66 19.46 -35.20
C ARG A 493 -22.27 20.80 -35.85
N TYR A 494 -20.99 21.13 -36.00
CA TYR A 494 -20.62 22.41 -36.63
C TYR A 494 -19.49 22.31 -37.66
N ARG A 495 -19.67 21.46 -38.69
CA ARG A 495 -19.00 21.65 -39.99
C ARG A 495 -19.92 21.26 -41.15
N LYS A 496 -20.79 22.20 -41.55
CA LYS A 496 -21.29 22.31 -42.93
C LYS A 496 -21.25 23.78 -43.37
N SER A 497 -20.87 23.96 -44.64
CA SER A 497 -20.60 25.20 -45.38
C SER A 497 -19.27 25.88 -45.01
N ASN A 498 -18.31 26.17 -45.90
CA ASN A 498 -18.38 26.38 -47.33
C ASN A 498 -17.17 25.78 -48.07
N THR A 499 -17.47 25.21 -49.22
CA THR A 499 -16.57 24.89 -50.33
C THR A 499 -15.96 26.15 -50.94
N ASN A 500 -14.64 26.17 -51.19
CA ASN A 500 -14.13 26.29 -52.56
C ASN A 500 -12.61 26.10 -52.67
N THR A 501 -12.28 25.21 -53.60
CA THR A 501 -11.00 24.92 -54.25
C THR A 501 -10.27 26.14 -54.84
N LYS A 502 -8.94 26.23 -54.65
CA LYS A 502 -7.94 26.10 -55.74
C LYS A 502 -6.49 26.25 -55.23
N LEU A 503 -5.65 25.33 -55.73
CA LEU A 503 -4.18 25.34 -55.73
C LEU A 503 -3.62 26.51 -56.56
N LEU A 504 -2.51 27.13 -56.14
CA LEU A 504 -1.27 27.25 -56.94
C LEU A 504 -0.13 27.98 -56.20
N LEU A 505 1.07 27.49 -56.45
CA LEU A 505 2.40 27.92 -55.96
C LEU A 505 2.84 29.32 -56.43
N LYS A 506 3.74 29.94 -55.64
CA LYS A 506 5.05 30.61 -55.97
C LYS A 506 5.30 31.94 -55.24
N HIS A 507 6.59 32.17 -55.04
CA HIS A 507 7.34 33.09 -54.16
C HIS A 507 7.30 34.61 -54.54
N PRO A 508 7.91 35.52 -53.73
CA PRO A 508 7.54 36.94 -53.50
C PRO A 508 8.35 37.93 -54.38
N PRO A 509 8.21 39.29 -54.30
CA PRO A 509 8.96 40.09 -53.29
C PRO A 509 8.44 41.53 -52.93
N LYS A 510 9.02 42.07 -51.85
CA LYS A 510 9.44 43.46 -51.51
C LYS A 510 8.73 44.74 -52.04
N ALA A 511 8.30 45.54 -51.07
CA ALA A 511 8.55 46.98 -50.81
C ALA A 511 8.61 48.02 -51.97
N ALA A 512 7.79 49.09 -51.83
CA ALA A 512 8.16 50.47 -52.15
C ALA A 512 7.25 51.48 -51.39
N LYS A 513 7.88 52.50 -50.79
CA LYS A 513 7.25 53.71 -50.25
C LYS A 513 7.24 54.80 -51.32
N THR A 514 6.19 55.64 -51.35
CA THR A 514 6.11 57.08 -51.73
C THR A 514 4.63 57.37 -52.07
N GLY A 515 3.97 58.50 -51.77
CA GLY A 515 4.26 59.71 -51.01
C GLY A 515 2.99 60.59 -50.92
N ARG A 516 2.93 61.44 -49.87
CA ARG A 516 2.21 62.73 -49.70
C ARG A 516 0.76 62.92 -50.23
N ARG A 517 -0.14 63.36 -49.32
CA ARG A 517 -0.75 64.72 -49.36
C ARG A 517 -1.42 65.11 -48.02
N ARG A 518 -1.32 66.41 -47.71
CA ARG A 518 -1.80 67.17 -46.53
C ARG A 518 -3.33 67.39 -46.54
N CYS A 519 -3.93 67.54 -45.34
CA CYS A 519 -4.68 68.72 -44.81
C CYS A 519 -5.22 68.36 -43.40
N LYS A 520 -4.74 68.97 -42.29
CA LYS A 520 -5.15 70.23 -41.61
C LYS A 520 -6.61 70.29 -41.10
N SER A 521 -6.78 70.21 -39.77
CA SER A 521 -7.44 71.18 -38.86
C SER A 521 -7.67 70.48 -37.49
N ALA A 522 -6.99 70.93 -36.42
CA ALA A 522 -7.40 71.90 -35.39
C ALA A 522 -8.24 71.22 -34.27
N MET A 523 -7.67 71.03 -33.05
CA MET A 523 -7.85 71.85 -31.82
C MET A 523 -9.26 71.70 -31.23
N GLU A 524 -9.51 71.38 -29.96
CA GLU A 524 -8.88 71.69 -28.65
C GLU A 524 -9.43 70.67 -27.60
N ARG A 525 -8.66 70.20 -26.60
CA ARG A 525 -8.60 70.69 -25.19
C ARG A 525 -9.99 70.82 -24.53
N SER A 526 -10.26 70.41 -23.30
CA SER A 526 -9.43 70.17 -22.10
C SER A 526 -10.28 69.52 -20.99
N THR A 527 -9.59 69.01 -19.96
CA THR A 527 -9.95 69.05 -18.50
C THR A 527 -11.28 68.42 -18.07
N GLY A 528 -11.34 67.44 -17.18
CA GLY A 528 -10.58 67.30 -15.93
C GLY A 528 -11.56 67.34 -14.75
N VAL A 529 -11.12 66.80 -13.61
CA VAL A 529 -11.71 66.90 -12.25
C VAL A 529 -12.66 65.77 -11.83
N GLU A 530 -12.06 64.79 -11.14
CA GLU A 530 -12.33 64.39 -9.74
C GLU A 530 -13.70 64.73 -9.12
N SER A 531 -14.34 63.75 -8.46
CA SER A 531 -14.31 63.61 -7.00
C SER A 531 -15.53 62.89 -6.40
N LEU A 532 -15.22 62.16 -5.33
CA LEU A 532 -15.99 61.92 -4.10
C LEU A 532 -16.95 60.73 -3.96
N GLU A 533 -16.55 59.94 -2.95
CA GLU A 533 -17.25 58.94 -2.15
C GLU A 533 -18.60 59.40 -1.61
N VAL A 534 -19.54 58.45 -1.43
CA VAL A 534 -20.41 58.42 -0.24
C VAL A 534 -20.68 56.96 0.14
N SER A 535 -20.39 56.65 1.41
CA SER A 535 -20.74 55.45 2.16
C SER A 535 -22.17 55.55 2.71
N ALA A 536 -22.85 54.41 2.89
CA ALA A 536 -23.99 54.33 3.80
C ALA A 536 -24.18 52.91 4.36
N ASN A 537 -24.08 52.84 5.69
CA ASN A 537 -24.51 51.75 6.57
C ASN A 537 -26.04 51.70 6.71
N SER A 538 -26.56 50.53 7.10
CA SER A 538 -27.64 50.28 8.11
C SER A 538 -28.04 48.79 8.01
N GLU A 539 -27.86 47.93 9.02
CA GLU A 539 -28.68 47.77 10.24
C GLU A 539 -30.19 47.88 9.94
N GLY A 540 -31.09 46.95 10.22
CA GLY A 540 -31.03 45.65 10.88
C GLY A 540 -32.47 45.15 11.15
N SER A 541 -32.54 43.91 11.63
CA SER A 541 -33.53 43.40 12.59
C SER A 541 -34.94 42.97 12.16
N ILE A 542 -35.41 41.96 12.92
CA ILE A 542 -36.78 41.44 13.15
C ILE A 542 -37.28 40.45 12.08
N MET A 543 -37.65 39.19 12.36
CA MET A 543 -37.96 38.46 13.60
C MET A 543 -37.54 36.99 13.52
#